data_AF-A0A9D7J072-F1
#
_entry.id   AF-A0A9D7J072-F1
#
_cell.length_a   1.000
_cell.length_b   1.000
_cell.length_c   1.000
_cell.angle_alpha   90.00
_cell.angle_beta   90.00
_cell.angle_gamma   90.00
#
_symmetry.space_group_name_H-M   'P 1'
#
loop_
_entity.id
_entity.type
_entity.pdbx_description
1 polymer ?
#
loop_
_entity_poly.entity_id
_entity_poly.type
_entity_poly.pdbx_seq_one_letter_code
_entity_poly.pdbx_strand_id
1 'polypeptide(L)'
;MGQSEAAHHRVIRNAFYLGETEVTNGQFRRFVEETGYRTDAESGVEVDGHTKGSFATAPPGAATDPREWSKEASWRTPFPGLGNPAPVDEHPVVHVSWNDATAFAAHFRMRLPTEAEWEYAAWAGAKTTYPWGDDPPPVPGMRTCRPLPREEVPVGQRPVPIRRRRANALPVGAGISRTPGGLKDMIGNLEEWAQDTTPNTRRTGQTSHPSWETV
;
A
#
# COMPACT_ATOMS: atom_id res chain seq x y z
N MET A 1 -1.85 -19.78 -13.79
CA MET A 1 -1.17 -19.15 -14.94
C MET A 1 -1.20 -17.66 -14.69
N GLY A 2 -0.06 -17.04 -14.40
CA GLY A 2 0.03 -15.59 -14.22
C GLY A 2 -0.28 -14.91 -15.54
N GLN A 3 -1.15 -13.92 -15.53
CA GLN A 3 -1.36 -13.08 -16.70
C GLN A 3 -0.03 -12.39 -17.00
N SER A 4 0.52 -12.60 -18.20
CA SER A 4 1.66 -11.81 -18.63
C SER A 4 1.13 -10.42 -18.96
N GLU A 5 1.38 -9.44 -18.09
CA GLU A 5 1.21 -8.06 -18.48
C GLU A 5 2.20 -7.77 -19.61
N ALA A 6 1.70 -7.30 -20.74
CA ALA A 6 2.55 -6.85 -21.83
C ALA A 6 3.34 -5.63 -21.33
N ALA A 7 4.64 -5.56 -21.60
CA ALA A 7 5.46 -4.41 -21.20
C ALA A 7 4.81 -3.11 -21.72
N HIS A 8 4.30 -2.28 -20.81
CA HIS A 8 3.73 -1.00 -21.16
C HIS A 8 4.87 -0.05 -21.52
N HIS A 9 5.04 0.26 -22.81
CA HIS A 9 6.04 1.23 -23.24
C HIS A 9 5.60 2.63 -22.80
N ARG A 10 6.08 3.07 -21.63
CA ARG A 10 5.87 4.43 -21.12
C ARG A 10 7.17 5.23 -21.20
N VAL A 11 7.09 6.48 -21.63
CA VAL A 11 8.26 7.38 -21.81
C VAL A 11 8.21 8.47 -20.75
N ILE A 12 9.20 8.46 -19.85
CA ILE A 12 9.45 9.57 -18.92
C ILE A 12 10.15 10.69 -19.70
N ARG A 13 9.45 11.82 -19.90
CA ARG A 13 9.95 12.93 -20.71
C ARG A 13 10.65 14.02 -19.91
N ASN A 14 10.34 14.14 -18.63
CA ASN A 14 10.84 15.19 -17.75
C ASN A 14 11.43 14.58 -16.48
N ALA A 15 12.43 15.24 -15.91
CA ALA A 15 12.86 14.94 -14.55
C ALA A 15 11.72 15.22 -13.55
N PHE A 16 11.64 14.41 -12.51
CA PHE A 16 10.63 14.51 -11.46
C PHE A 16 11.24 14.16 -10.10
N TYR A 17 10.55 14.53 -9.03
CA TYR A 17 10.86 14.12 -7.67
C TYR A 17 9.82 13.11 -7.21
N LEU A 18 10.24 12.15 -6.39
CA LEU A 18 9.37 11.18 -5.73
C LEU A 18 9.67 11.19 -4.23
N GLY A 19 8.66 10.88 -3.40
CA GLY A 19 8.88 10.67 -1.98
C GLY A 19 9.89 9.54 -1.76
N GLU A 20 10.81 9.72 -0.80
CA GLU A 20 11.83 8.70 -0.48
C GLU A 20 11.21 7.42 0.09
N THR A 21 10.07 7.56 0.75
CA THR A 21 9.30 6.50 1.40
C THR A 21 7.81 6.72 1.17
N GLU A 22 6.99 5.77 1.62
CA GLU A 22 5.55 5.96 1.74
C GLU A 22 5.23 7.14 2.69
N VAL A 23 4.00 7.65 2.56
CA VAL A 23 3.48 8.68 3.47
C VAL A 23 3.29 8.09 4.85
N THR A 24 3.87 8.71 5.87
CA THR A 24 3.79 8.20 7.23
C THR A 24 2.53 8.66 7.96
N ASN A 25 2.14 7.95 9.03
CA ASN A 25 1.05 8.40 9.90
C ASN A 25 1.32 9.79 10.51
N GLY A 26 2.58 10.12 10.82
CA GLY A 26 2.95 11.44 11.32
C GLY A 26 2.70 12.55 10.29
N GLN A 27 3.09 12.31 9.03
CA GLN A 27 2.85 13.24 7.93
C GLN A 27 1.35 13.40 7.63
N PHE A 28 0.62 12.29 7.58
CA PHE A 28 -0.83 12.31 7.33
C PHE A 28 -1.60 12.97 8.47
N ARG A 29 -1.19 12.73 9.72
CA ARG A 29 -1.77 13.41 10.90
C ARG A 29 -1.59 14.91 10.80
N ARG A 30 -0.40 15.40 10.44
CA ARG A 30 -0.15 16.82 10.22
C ARG A 30 -1.11 17.41 9.19
N PHE A 31 -1.31 16.72 8.06
CA PHE A 31 -2.29 17.14 7.04
C PHE A 31 -3.70 17.25 7.63
N VAL A 32 -4.16 16.23 8.35
CA VAL A 32 -5.50 16.24 8.97
C VAL A 32 -5.64 17.34 10.02
N GLU A 33 -4.62 17.58 10.83
CA GLU A 33 -4.61 18.65 11.85
C GLU A 33 -4.62 20.06 11.22
N GLU A 34 -3.88 20.26 10.13
CA GLU A 34 -3.81 21.56 9.43
C GLU A 34 -5.09 21.89 8.64
N THR A 35 -5.86 20.88 8.22
CA THR A 35 -6.98 21.06 7.28
C THR A 35 -8.35 20.69 7.85
N GLY A 36 -8.40 19.91 8.93
CA GLY A 36 -9.63 19.27 9.41
C GLY A 36 -10.16 18.17 8.48
N TYR A 37 -9.32 17.63 7.59
CA TYR A 37 -9.71 16.63 6.62
C TYR A 37 -10.25 15.35 7.28
N ARG A 38 -11.30 14.78 6.67
CA ARG A 38 -11.87 13.48 7.06
C ARG A 38 -11.75 12.56 5.86
N THR A 39 -11.15 11.39 6.07
CA THR A 39 -10.95 10.44 4.97
C THR A 39 -12.26 9.86 4.46
N ASP A 40 -12.26 9.27 3.27
CA ASP A 40 -13.42 8.55 2.73
C ASP A 40 -13.90 7.44 3.69
N ALA A 41 -12.97 6.72 4.32
CA ALA A 41 -13.26 5.73 5.35
C ALA A 41 -13.93 6.32 6.61
N GLU A 42 -13.66 7.59 6.93
CA GLU A 42 -14.28 8.30 8.06
C GLU A 42 -15.60 8.99 7.69
N SER A 43 -15.72 9.51 6.47
CA SER A 43 -16.74 10.48 6.03
C SER A 43 -17.99 9.85 5.44
N GLY A 44 -17.89 8.65 4.87
CA GLY A 44 -19.07 7.92 4.45
C GLY A 44 -19.27 7.78 2.92
N VAL A 45 -18.20 7.69 2.13
CA VAL A 45 -18.30 7.48 0.68
C VAL A 45 -18.68 6.03 0.36
N GLU A 46 -19.70 5.84 -0.50
CA GLU A 46 -20.10 4.50 -0.94
C GLU A 46 -19.01 3.84 -1.81
N VAL A 47 -18.48 2.74 -1.32
CA VAL A 47 -17.49 1.87 -1.96
C VAL A 47 -18.01 0.43 -1.88
N ASP A 48 -18.21 -0.21 -3.03
CA ASP A 48 -18.71 -1.59 -3.13
C ASP A 48 -19.99 -1.88 -2.32
N GLY A 49 -20.91 -0.91 -2.27
CA GLY A 49 -22.16 -1.01 -1.51
C GLY A 49 -22.02 -0.77 -0.01
N HIS A 50 -20.83 -0.37 0.45
CA HIS A 50 -20.57 0.04 1.82
C HIS A 50 -20.34 1.54 1.91
N THR A 51 -21.01 2.21 2.83
CA THR A 51 -20.91 3.67 2.93
C THR A 51 -19.78 4.13 3.83
N LYS A 52 -19.34 3.41 4.86
CA LYS A 52 -18.28 3.90 5.77
C LYS A 52 -17.38 2.76 6.19
N GLY A 53 -16.08 3.03 6.28
CA GLY A 53 -15.08 2.08 6.74
C GLY A 53 -14.07 1.73 5.66
N SER A 54 -13.41 0.61 5.86
CA SER A 54 -12.48 0.00 4.93
C SER A 54 -12.51 -1.50 5.16
N PHE A 55 -12.05 -2.27 4.17
CA PHE A 55 -11.56 -3.61 4.45
C PHE A 55 -10.44 -3.52 5.50
N ALA A 56 -10.44 -4.49 6.41
CA ALA A 56 -9.44 -4.64 7.44
C ALA A 56 -9.33 -6.13 7.81
N THR A 57 -8.24 -6.48 8.50
CA THR A 57 -8.01 -7.85 8.97
C THR A 57 -9.21 -8.35 9.77
N ALA A 58 -9.75 -9.49 9.34
CA ALA A 58 -10.91 -10.07 9.99
C ALA A 58 -10.58 -10.48 11.45
N PRO A 59 -11.56 -10.42 12.37
CA PRO A 59 -11.37 -10.93 13.73
C PRO A 59 -10.99 -12.42 13.72
N PRO A 60 -10.26 -12.92 14.74
CA PRO A 60 -9.96 -14.34 14.86
C PRO A 60 -11.25 -15.18 14.84
N GLY A 61 -11.42 -16.02 13.81
CA GLY A 61 -12.57 -16.93 13.65
C GLY A 61 -13.49 -16.67 12.44
N ALA A 62 -13.23 -15.65 11.63
CA ALA A 62 -13.95 -15.43 10.36
C ALA A 62 -13.67 -16.55 9.33
N ALA A 63 -14.71 -16.98 8.61
CA ALA A 63 -14.75 -18.30 7.97
C ALA A 63 -14.25 -18.37 6.51
N THR A 64 -14.03 -17.25 5.81
CA THR A 64 -13.87 -17.34 4.34
C THR A 64 -12.97 -16.28 3.67
N ASP A 65 -12.66 -15.15 4.32
CA ASP A 65 -11.74 -14.14 3.79
C ASP A 65 -10.84 -13.65 4.95
N PRO A 66 -9.51 -13.52 4.77
CA PRO A 66 -8.66 -12.86 5.76
C PRO A 66 -9.06 -11.40 6.05
N ARG A 67 -9.94 -10.79 5.24
CA ARG A 67 -10.40 -9.41 5.36
C ARG A 67 -11.92 -9.34 5.37
N GLU A 68 -12.46 -8.44 6.19
CA GLU A 68 -13.89 -8.12 6.18
C GLU A 68 -14.07 -6.60 6.21
N TRP A 69 -15.17 -6.12 5.63
CA TRP A 69 -15.50 -4.70 5.71
C TRP A 69 -15.77 -4.31 7.16
N SER A 70 -15.02 -3.35 7.69
CA SER A 70 -15.23 -2.81 9.02
C SER A 70 -15.56 -1.33 8.97
N LYS A 71 -16.73 -0.97 9.51
CA LYS A 71 -17.17 0.43 9.68
C LYS A 71 -16.30 1.23 10.65
N GLU A 72 -15.48 0.52 11.44
CA GLU A 72 -14.55 1.10 12.41
C GLU A 72 -13.15 1.29 11.82
N ALA A 73 -12.83 0.61 10.70
CA ALA A 73 -11.55 0.75 10.05
C ALA A 73 -11.37 2.17 9.49
N SER A 74 -10.26 2.78 9.84
CA SER A 74 -9.80 4.06 9.28
C SER A 74 -8.30 4.18 9.55
N TRP A 75 -7.65 5.21 9.00
CA TRP A 75 -6.24 5.46 9.29
C TRP A 75 -5.95 5.66 10.79
N ARG A 76 -6.95 6.08 11.59
CA ARG A 76 -6.86 6.21 13.06
C ARG A 76 -7.08 4.90 13.80
N THR A 77 -7.79 3.97 13.17
CA THR A 77 -8.16 2.67 13.73
C THR A 77 -7.78 1.59 12.72
N PRO A 78 -6.47 1.32 12.54
CA PRO A 78 -6.01 0.44 11.45
C PRO A 78 -6.27 -1.05 11.70
N PHE A 79 -6.55 -1.44 12.95
CA PHE A 79 -6.75 -2.85 13.31
C PHE A 79 -8.02 -3.02 14.14
N PRO A 80 -9.21 -2.72 13.58
CA PRO A 80 -10.49 -2.88 14.27
C PRO A 80 -10.61 -4.29 14.83
N GLY A 81 -10.97 -4.42 16.12
CA GLY A 81 -11.13 -5.72 16.78
C GLY A 81 -9.82 -6.35 17.30
N LEU A 82 -8.66 -5.71 17.11
CA LEU A 82 -7.36 -6.17 17.66
C LEU A 82 -6.83 -5.19 18.73
N GLY A 83 -7.72 -4.60 19.52
CA GLY A 83 -7.39 -3.66 20.59
C GLY A 83 -7.09 -2.23 20.13
N ASN A 84 -7.18 -1.97 18.81
CA ASN A 84 -7.10 -0.65 18.18
C ASN A 84 -5.94 0.22 18.71
N PRO A 85 -4.68 -0.27 18.67
CA PRO A 85 -3.56 0.56 19.05
C PRO A 85 -3.51 1.81 18.17
N ALA A 86 -3.15 2.94 18.77
CA ALA A 86 -2.97 4.18 18.04
C ALA A 86 -1.93 4.00 16.91
N PRO A 87 -2.12 4.64 15.74
CA PRO A 87 -1.16 4.59 14.65
C PRO A 87 0.19 5.15 15.11
N VAL A 88 1.27 4.45 14.74
CA VAL A 88 2.65 4.84 15.03
C VAL A 88 3.16 5.74 13.90
N ASP A 89 3.80 6.85 14.26
CA ASP A 89 4.14 7.94 13.34
C ASP A 89 5.09 7.54 12.21
N GLU A 90 6.01 6.62 12.48
CA GLU A 90 7.00 6.12 11.53
C GLU A 90 6.46 5.02 10.61
N HIS A 91 5.26 4.51 10.88
CA HIS A 91 4.60 3.55 9.99
C HIS A 91 3.87 4.27 8.87
N PRO A 92 3.73 3.63 7.70
CA PRO A 92 2.94 4.19 6.62
C PRO A 92 1.47 4.31 7.02
N VAL A 93 0.80 5.32 6.45
CA VAL A 93 -0.65 5.48 6.61
C VAL A 93 -1.41 4.42 5.82
N VAL A 94 -2.49 3.90 6.39
CA VAL A 94 -3.35 2.86 5.80
C VAL A 94 -4.81 3.29 5.81
N HIS A 95 -5.69 2.54 5.11
CA HIS A 95 -7.12 2.86 4.95
C HIS A 95 -7.36 4.27 4.38
N VAL A 96 -6.53 4.62 3.39
CA VAL A 96 -6.64 5.86 2.61
C VAL A 96 -7.07 5.49 1.19
N SER A 97 -8.10 6.16 0.70
CA SER A 97 -8.54 6.04 -0.69
C SER A 97 -7.60 6.79 -1.62
N TRP A 98 -7.80 6.58 -2.93
CA TRP A 98 -7.15 7.39 -3.96
C TRP A 98 -7.47 8.90 -3.81
N ASN A 99 -8.70 9.23 -3.40
CA ASN A 99 -9.12 10.62 -3.17
C ASN A 99 -8.34 11.23 -2.00
N ASP A 100 -8.21 10.47 -0.91
CA ASP A 100 -7.45 10.89 0.29
C ASP A 100 -5.98 11.12 -0.05
N ALA A 101 -5.38 10.20 -0.80
CA ALA A 101 -3.99 10.30 -1.24
C ALA A 101 -3.76 11.51 -2.16
N THR A 102 -4.72 11.78 -3.05
CA THR A 102 -4.68 12.95 -3.95
C THR A 102 -4.85 14.26 -3.18
N ALA A 103 -5.78 14.32 -2.22
CA ALA A 103 -5.99 15.49 -1.37
C ALA A 103 -4.76 15.79 -0.51
N PHE A 104 -4.16 14.76 0.10
CA PHE A 104 -2.91 14.87 0.85
C PHE A 104 -1.77 15.43 -0.03
N ALA A 105 -1.57 14.86 -1.21
CA ALA A 105 -0.51 15.30 -2.11
C ALA A 105 -0.71 16.76 -2.53
N ALA A 106 -1.94 17.14 -2.89
CA ALA A 106 -2.28 18.50 -3.30
C ALA A 106 -2.01 19.53 -2.19
N HIS A 107 -2.31 19.21 -0.92
CA HIS A 107 -2.05 20.09 0.22
C HIS A 107 -0.58 20.50 0.32
N PHE A 108 0.33 19.56 0.09
CA PHE A 108 1.77 19.81 0.08
C PHE A 108 2.33 20.24 -1.28
N ARG A 109 1.47 20.64 -2.24
CA ARG A 109 1.83 21.03 -3.61
C ARG A 109 2.57 19.93 -4.38
N MET A 110 2.25 18.68 -4.06
CA MET A 110 2.72 17.47 -4.72
C MET A 110 1.58 16.86 -5.55
N ARG A 111 1.85 15.72 -6.17
CA ARG A 111 0.86 14.87 -6.82
C ARG A 111 1.25 13.41 -6.64
N LEU A 112 0.31 12.49 -6.84
CA LEU A 112 0.66 11.08 -7.01
C LEU A 112 1.57 10.89 -8.24
N PRO A 113 2.49 9.91 -8.22
CA PRO A 113 3.23 9.52 -9.41
C PRO A 113 2.27 8.91 -10.42
N THR A 114 2.60 9.01 -11.71
CA THR A 114 2.03 8.09 -12.70
C THR A 114 2.56 6.68 -12.47
N GLU A 115 1.85 5.66 -12.91
CA GLU A 115 2.32 4.26 -12.89
C GLU A 115 3.68 4.15 -13.60
N ALA A 116 3.86 4.93 -14.67
CA ALA A 116 5.13 5.04 -15.39
C ALA A 116 6.29 5.52 -14.51
N GLU A 117 6.07 6.61 -13.78
CA GLU A 117 7.07 7.23 -12.93
C GLU A 117 7.41 6.33 -11.76
N TRP A 118 6.39 5.67 -11.20
CA TRP A 118 6.56 4.70 -10.12
C TRP A 118 7.36 3.48 -10.60
N GLU A 119 7.01 2.89 -11.74
CA GLU A 119 7.73 1.73 -12.30
C GLU A 119 9.17 2.10 -12.68
N TYR A 120 9.37 3.24 -13.34
CA TYR A 120 10.70 3.76 -13.68
C TYR A 120 11.57 3.93 -12.43
N ALA A 121 10.99 4.51 -11.38
CA ALA A 121 11.67 4.75 -10.11
C ALA A 121 11.98 3.45 -9.36
N ALA A 122 11.02 2.51 -9.31
CA ALA A 122 11.14 1.23 -8.64
C ALA A 122 12.23 0.37 -9.29
N TRP A 123 12.24 0.28 -10.63
CA TRP A 123 13.20 -0.53 -11.36
C TRP A 123 14.55 0.15 -11.57
N ALA A 124 14.61 1.48 -11.64
CA ALA A 124 15.84 2.26 -11.80
C ALA A 124 16.78 1.73 -12.91
N GLY A 125 16.21 1.22 -14.00
CA GLY A 125 16.94 0.66 -15.14
C GLY A 125 17.33 -0.82 -15.04
N ALA A 126 16.98 -1.52 -13.95
CA ALA A 126 17.14 -2.96 -13.85
C ALA A 126 16.26 -3.70 -14.89
N LYS A 127 16.80 -4.79 -15.43
CA LYS A 127 16.14 -5.68 -16.42
C LYS A 127 16.00 -7.12 -15.90
N THR A 128 16.08 -7.26 -14.58
CA THR A 128 16.06 -8.52 -13.83
C THR A 128 14.65 -8.83 -13.35
N THR A 129 14.46 -9.99 -12.71
CA THR A 129 13.15 -10.42 -12.19
C THR A 129 12.62 -9.55 -11.05
N TYR A 130 13.51 -8.89 -10.30
CA TYR A 130 13.22 -7.92 -9.25
C TYR A 130 14.14 -6.70 -9.39
N PRO A 131 13.79 -5.52 -8.82
CA PRO A 131 14.66 -4.35 -8.89
C PRO A 131 16.08 -4.55 -8.31
N TRP A 132 16.26 -5.53 -7.43
CA TRP A 132 17.54 -5.87 -6.79
C TRP A 132 18.25 -7.09 -7.41
N GLY A 133 17.71 -7.71 -8.46
CA GLY A 133 18.32 -8.88 -9.10
C GLY A 133 17.31 -9.98 -9.41
N ASP A 134 17.77 -11.19 -9.67
CA ASP A 134 16.92 -12.33 -10.01
C ASP A 134 16.50 -13.18 -8.81
N ASP A 135 17.16 -12.98 -7.68
CA ASP A 135 16.87 -13.72 -6.46
C ASP A 135 15.56 -13.22 -5.81
N PRO A 136 14.68 -14.15 -5.39
CA PRO A 136 13.48 -13.79 -4.65
C PRO A 136 13.83 -13.07 -3.34
N PRO A 137 12.91 -12.22 -2.83
CA PRO A 137 13.13 -11.56 -1.56
C PRO A 137 13.33 -12.63 -0.46
N PRO A 138 14.28 -12.43 0.47
CA PRO A 138 14.67 -13.42 1.49
C PRO A 138 13.56 -13.78 2.48
N VAL A 139 12.45 -13.04 2.47
CA VAL A 139 11.26 -13.31 3.27
C VAL A 139 10.03 -13.39 2.36
N PRO A 140 9.36 -14.56 2.32
CA PRO A 140 8.04 -14.67 1.71
C PRO A 140 7.07 -13.64 2.36
N GLY A 141 6.10 -13.10 1.60
CA GLY A 141 5.18 -12.08 2.14
C GLY A 141 5.76 -10.66 2.26
N MET A 142 6.92 -10.40 1.67
CA MET A 142 7.41 -9.03 1.42
C MET A 142 7.00 -8.51 0.04
N ARG A 143 6.34 -9.35 -0.77
CA ARG A 143 5.74 -8.99 -2.08
C ARG A 143 4.32 -8.41 -1.96
N THR A 144 3.66 -8.67 -0.85
CA THR A 144 2.27 -8.29 -0.56
C THR A 144 2.14 -8.26 0.95
N CYS A 145 1.30 -7.41 1.54
CA CYS A 145 0.94 -7.49 2.96
C CYS A 145 0.13 -8.76 3.28
N ARG A 146 0.43 -9.90 2.64
CA ARG A 146 -0.24 -11.15 2.89
C ARG A 146 0.33 -11.74 4.19
N PRO A 147 -0.51 -12.08 5.17
CA PRO A 147 -0.06 -12.92 6.28
C PRO A 147 0.56 -14.19 5.70
N LEU A 148 1.82 -14.46 6.01
CA LEU A 148 2.36 -15.79 5.74
C LEU A 148 1.64 -16.80 6.66
N PRO A 149 1.15 -17.93 6.11
CA PRO A 149 0.85 -19.08 6.92
C PRO A 149 2.13 -19.47 7.68
N ARG A 150 1.96 -19.90 8.93
CA ARG A 150 3.05 -20.24 9.88
C ARG A 150 4.04 -21.29 9.34
N GLU A 151 3.68 -21.98 8.26
CA GLU A 151 4.32 -23.16 7.70
C GLU A 151 5.32 -22.86 6.57
N GLU A 152 5.38 -21.61 6.06
CA GLU A 152 6.24 -21.25 4.91
C GLU A 152 7.62 -20.66 5.31
N VAL A 153 8.01 -20.71 6.58
CA VAL A 153 9.34 -20.25 7.02
C VAL A 153 10.36 -21.39 6.91
N PRO A 154 11.41 -21.27 6.07
CA PRO A 154 12.41 -22.33 5.91
C PRO A 154 13.14 -22.64 7.23
N VAL A 155 13.26 -23.93 7.54
CA VAL A 155 14.01 -24.44 8.69
C VAL A 155 15.49 -24.06 8.54
N GLY A 156 16.04 -23.28 9.48
CA GLY A 156 17.48 -22.99 9.56
C GLY A 156 17.86 -21.52 9.70
N GLN A 157 16.94 -20.58 9.46
CA GLN A 157 17.17 -19.19 9.86
C GLN A 157 16.88 -19.01 11.36
N ARG A 158 17.84 -18.45 12.10
CA ARG A 158 17.67 -18.18 13.54
C ARG A 158 16.40 -17.34 13.75
N PRO A 159 15.44 -17.81 14.55
CA PRO A 159 14.21 -17.07 14.78
C PRO A 159 14.54 -15.77 15.49
N VAL A 160 14.43 -14.64 14.76
CA VAL A 160 14.19 -13.36 15.42
C VAL A 160 12.86 -13.54 16.17
N PRO A 161 12.78 -13.31 17.48
CA PRO A 161 11.68 -13.77 18.31
C PRO A 161 10.30 -13.49 17.69
N ILE A 162 9.56 -14.57 17.40
CA ILE A 162 8.25 -14.63 16.74
C ILE A 162 7.12 -14.15 17.69
N ARG A 163 7.39 -13.11 18.49
CA ARG A 163 6.41 -12.44 19.36
C ARG A 163 6.00 -11.05 18.86
N ARG A 164 6.58 -10.56 17.77
CA ARG A 164 6.34 -9.18 17.25
C ARG A 164 6.02 -9.09 15.75
N ARG A 165 5.70 -10.19 15.07
CA ARG A 165 5.16 -10.16 13.70
C ARG A 165 3.70 -10.64 13.72
N ARG A 166 2.82 -9.77 14.17
CA ARG A 166 1.46 -9.74 13.60
C ARG A 166 1.58 -9.03 12.25
N ALA A 167 0.73 -9.40 11.31
CA ALA A 167 0.66 -8.89 9.94
C ALA A 167 0.46 -7.36 9.89
N ASN A 168 1.53 -6.60 10.12
CA ASN A 168 1.51 -5.15 10.16
C ASN A 168 2.58 -4.62 9.20
N ALA A 169 2.28 -3.49 8.55
CA ALA A 169 3.27 -2.70 7.85
C ALA A 169 4.49 -2.42 8.75
N LEU A 170 5.68 -2.45 8.17
CA LEU A 170 6.92 -2.07 8.83
C LEU A 170 7.00 -0.53 8.91
N PRO A 171 7.82 0.03 9.81
CA PRO A 171 8.23 1.42 9.71
C PRO A 171 8.75 1.73 8.31
N VAL A 172 8.46 2.91 7.80
CA VAL A 172 8.90 3.30 6.46
C VAL A 172 10.43 3.26 6.34
N GLY A 173 10.91 2.76 5.21
CA GLY A 173 12.32 2.55 4.91
C GLY A 173 13.00 1.38 5.62
N ALA A 174 12.26 0.59 6.42
CA ALA A 174 12.77 -0.61 7.10
C ALA A 174 12.73 -1.87 6.22
N GLY A 175 12.12 -1.79 5.04
CA GLY A 175 12.13 -2.88 4.08
C GLY A 175 13.48 -3.07 3.40
N ILE A 176 13.50 -4.07 2.51
CA ILE A 176 14.70 -4.50 1.77
C ILE A 176 14.84 -3.80 0.41
N SER A 177 13.75 -3.20 -0.09
CA SER A 177 13.76 -2.51 -1.38
C SER A 177 14.47 -1.18 -1.23
N ARG A 178 15.61 -1.04 -1.92
CA ARG A 178 16.36 0.20 -2.02
C ARG A 178 16.78 0.38 -3.46
N THR A 179 16.36 1.47 -4.08
CA THR A 179 16.77 1.78 -5.46
C THR A 179 18.09 2.54 -5.43
N PRO A 180 18.91 2.51 -6.51
CA PRO A 180 20.09 3.36 -6.64
C PRO A 180 19.81 4.86 -6.46
N GLY A 181 18.57 5.30 -6.70
CA GLY A 181 18.11 6.67 -6.46
C GLY A 181 17.80 7.00 -4.99
N GLY A 182 18.00 6.06 -4.07
CA GLY A 182 17.78 6.24 -2.63
C GLY A 182 16.35 6.00 -2.16
N LEU A 183 15.43 5.66 -3.07
CA LEU A 183 14.04 5.35 -2.74
C LEU A 183 13.96 4.03 -1.98
N LYS A 184 13.02 3.96 -1.03
CA LYS A 184 12.85 2.80 -0.14
C LYS A 184 11.42 2.29 -0.25
N ASP A 185 11.26 1.00 0.02
CA ASP A 185 9.96 0.32 0.12
C ASP A 185 9.08 0.34 -1.14
N MET A 186 9.61 0.84 -2.27
CA MET A 186 9.00 0.76 -3.61
C MET A 186 8.51 -0.63 -4.03
N ILE A 187 8.98 -1.70 -3.38
CA ILE A 187 8.41 -3.04 -3.56
C ILE A 187 8.23 -3.64 -2.18
N GLY A 188 6.98 -3.96 -1.85
CA GLY A 188 6.59 -4.52 -0.57
C GLY A 188 6.08 -3.48 0.42
N ASN A 189 6.01 -3.88 1.68
CA ASN A 189 5.42 -3.11 2.79
C ASN A 189 3.93 -2.80 2.65
N LEU A 190 3.52 -1.96 1.68
CA LEU A 190 2.14 -1.61 1.32
C LEU A 190 1.98 -1.49 -0.20
N GLU A 191 0.74 -1.51 -0.66
CA GLU A 191 0.41 -1.04 -2.01
C GLU A 191 0.39 0.49 -2.05
N GLU A 192 0.78 1.06 -3.19
CA GLU A 192 0.95 2.50 -3.36
C GLU A 192 0.07 3.04 -4.50
N TRP A 193 -0.70 4.10 -4.21
CA TRP A 193 -1.59 4.73 -5.21
C TRP A 193 -0.80 5.47 -6.30
N ALA A 194 -1.12 5.18 -7.56
CA ALA A 194 -0.69 5.96 -8.72
C ALA A 194 -1.83 6.83 -9.29
N GLN A 195 -1.49 7.84 -10.11
CA GLN A 195 -2.47 8.69 -10.80
C GLN A 195 -3.31 7.93 -11.81
N ASP A 196 -2.73 6.95 -12.48
CA ASP A 196 -3.38 6.23 -13.55
C ASP A 196 -4.50 5.34 -13.00
N THR A 197 -5.70 5.47 -13.55
CA THR A 197 -6.74 4.44 -13.44
C THR A 197 -6.37 3.29 -14.36
N THR A 198 -6.51 2.04 -13.90
CA THR A 198 -6.16 0.86 -14.71
C THR A 198 -6.85 0.87 -16.09
N PRO A 199 -6.21 0.38 -17.18
CA PRO A 199 -6.71 0.50 -18.55
C PRO A 199 -8.01 -0.25 -18.87
N ASN A 200 -8.56 -1.03 -17.93
CA ASN A 200 -9.72 -1.90 -18.20
C ASN A 200 -11.07 -1.14 -18.29
N THR A 201 -11.08 0.18 -18.16
CA THR A 201 -12.28 1.02 -18.21
C THR A 201 -12.58 1.65 -19.57
N ARG A 202 -11.77 1.40 -20.61
CA ARG A 202 -11.97 2.02 -21.95
C ARG A 202 -12.89 1.25 -22.91
N ARG A 203 -13.56 0.18 -22.49
CA ARG A 203 -14.41 -0.60 -23.43
C ARG A 203 -15.77 -1.06 -22.90
N THR A 204 -16.46 -0.23 -22.14
CA THR A 204 -17.93 -0.17 -22.05
C THR A 204 -18.23 1.11 -21.29
N GLY A 205 -19.27 1.86 -21.69
CA GLY A 205 -19.72 3.07 -20.98
C GLY A 205 -20.35 2.78 -19.63
N GLN A 206 -19.70 1.98 -18.80
CA GLN A 206 -20.04 1.68 -17.42
C GLN A 206 -18.83 2.04 -16.57
N THR A 207 -19.04 2.97 -15.65
CA THR A 207 -18.14 3.28 -14.54
C THR A 207 -18.03 2.04 -13.64
N SER A 208 -17.15 1.12 -13.99
CA SER A 208 -16.74 0.04 -13.09
C SER A 208 -15.47 0.48 -12.37
N HIS A 209 -15.62 0.72 -11.08
CA HIS A 209 -14.58 1.10 -10.13
C HIS A 209 -13.43 0.07 -10.16
N PRO A 210 -12.16 0.51 -10.00
CA PRO A 210 -11.05 -0.43 -9.80
C PRO A 210 -11.34 -1.25 -8.54
N SER A 211 -11.27 -2.57 -8.67
CA SER A 211 -11.41 -3.53 -7.58
C SER A 211 -10.45 -3.14 -6.46
N TRP A 212 -11.03 -2.76 -5.32
CA TRP A 212 -10.34 -2.23 -4.17
C TRP A 212 -9.64 -3.37 -3.41
N GLU A 213 -8.34 -3.56 -3.64
CA GLU A 213 -7.50 -4.44 -2.81
C GLU A 213 -6.69 -3.63 -1.79
N THR A 214 -7.34 -2.79 -0.99
CA THR A 214 -6.72 -2.28 0.24
C THR A 214 -6.75 -3.38 1.31
N VAL A 215 -5.69 -3.49 2.12
CA VAL A 215 -5.46 -4.50 3.19
C VAL A 215 -6.68 -4.78 4.07
#